data_AF-A0AAN8AHK7-F1
#
_entry.id   AF-A0AAN8AHK7-F1
#
_cell.length_a   1.000
_cell.length_b   1.000
_cell.length_c   1.000
_cell.angle_alpha   90.00
_cell.angle_beta   90.00
_cell.angle_gamma   90.00
#
_symmetry.space_group_name_H-M   'P 1'
#
loop_
_entity.id
_entity.type
_entity.pdbx_description
1 polymer ?
#
loop_
_entity_poly.entity_id
_entity_poly.type
_entity_poly.pdbx_seq_one_letter_code
_entity_poly.pdbx_strand_id
1 'polypeptide(L)'
;MVAYKGKTSGNLRQYIKTKPDKWGFKLFARASGDEFIHNMVLYQGKTTLEAHGVPLTPEQQAMGATSQIVSVLASTMSSPTTTAISADNFFTSLELLRYLRDLNCRYTGKARDNRRPCVVSHFVGGREGGGALLLCLCYVIMF
;
A
#
# COMPACT_ATOMS: atom_id res chain seq x y z
N MET A 1 -11.97 0.52 6.76
CA MET A 1 -12.37 0.50 8.15
C MET A 1 -13.69 -0.20 8.17
N VAL A 2 -13.71 -1.39 8.76
CA VAL A 2 -14.95 -2.10 9.03
C VAL A 2 -15.47 -1.58 10.36
N ALA A 3 -16.62 -0.91 10.33
CA ALA A 3 -17.20 -0.29 11.50
C ALA A 3 -17.48 -1.34 12.59
N TYR A 4 -17.05 -1.05 13.81
CA TYR A 4 -17.29 -1.93 14.94
C TYR A 4 -17.40 -1.11 16.23
N LYS A 5 -18.59 -1.16 16.84
CA LYS A 5 -18.93 -0.39 18.05
C LYS A 5 -18.78 -1.18 19.35
N GLY A 6 -18.54 -2.49 19.26
CA GLY A 6 -18.36 -3.35 20.43
C GLY A 6 -17.07 -3.04 21.21
N LYS A 7 -16.99 -3.55 22.45
CA LYS A 7 -15.84 -3.38 23.35
C LYS A 7 -15.00 -4.65 23.51
N THR A 8 -15.47 -5.79 23.01
CA THR A 8 -14.84 -7.11 23.18
C THR A 8 -13.56 -7.30 22.35
N SER A 9 -13.31 -6.43 21.37
CA SER A 9 -12.20 -6.56 20.41
C SER A 9 -10.83 -6.11 20.94
N GLY A 10 -10.70 -5.74 22.22
CA GLY A 10 -9.43 -5.31 22.83
C GLY A 10 -8.71 -4.22 22.02
N ASN A 11 -7.41 -4.42 21.79
CA ASN A 11 -6.51 -3.47 21.12
C ASN A 11 -6.61 -3.44 19.59
N LEU A 12 -7.39 -4.35 18.97
CA LEU A 12 -7.55 -4.41 17.51
C LEU A 12 -8.45 -3.29 16.98
N ARG A 13 -9.28 -2.70 17.84
CA ARG A 13 -10.13 -1.57 17.47
C ARG A 13 -9.31 -0.30 17.34
N GLN A 14 -9.44 0.37 16.21
CA GLN A 14 -8.77 1.63 15.92
C GLN A 14 -9.77 2.79 15.87
N TYR A 15 -9.33 3.95 16.33
CA TYR A 15 -10.07 5.21 16.19
C TYR A 15 -9.46 6.04 15.06
N ILE A 16 -10.25 6.40 14.05
CA ILE A 16 -9.83 7.29 12.96
C ILE A 16 -10.81 8.46 12.86
N LYS A 17 -10.35 9.66 13.25
CA LYS A 17 -11.18 10.88 13.33
C LYS A 17 -11.85 11.28 12.02
N THR A 18 -11.19 11.02 10.88
CA THR A 18 -11.63 11.45 9.55
C THR A 18 -12.61 10.51 8.88
N LYS A 19 -12.87 9.32 9.45
CA LYS A 19 -13.78 8.32 8.88
C LYS A 19 -15.21 8.54 9.39
N PRO A 20 -16.24 8.22 8.58
CA PRO A 20 -17.64 8.39 8.96
C PRO A 20 -17.96 7.60 10.24
N ASP A 21 -17.61 6.32 10.25
CA ASP A 21 -17.53 5.52 11.47
C ASP A 21 -16.13 5.62 12.06
N LYS A 22 -16.03 6.31 13.20
CA LYS A 22 -14.73 6.61 13.81
C LYS A 22 -14.09 5.39 14.46
N TRP A 23 -14.87 4.39 14.87
CA TRP A 23 -14.41 3.20 15.56
C TRP A 23 -14.60 1.97 14.67
N GLY A 24 -13.52 1.23 14.46
CA GLY A 24 -13.59 0.00 13.67
C GLY A 24 -12.25 -0.70 13.54
N PHE A 25 -12.24 -1.73 12.70
CA PHE A 25 -11.02 -2.45 12.32
C PHE A 25 -10.39 -1.77 11.11
N LYS A 26 -9.08 -1.53 11.18
CA LYS A 26 -8.31 -0.96 10.07
C LYS A 26 -7.80 -2.10 9.20
N LEU A 27 -8.01 -1.99 7.88
CA LEU A 27 -7.51 -2.95 6.90
C LEU A 27 -6.70 -2.21 5.84
N PHE A 28 -5.69 -2.90 5.32
CA PHE A 28 -4.95 -2.52 4.14
C PHE A 28 -5.36 -3.44 3.02
N ALA A 29 -5.73 -2.90 1.86
CA ALA A 29 -6.17 -3.70 0.73
C ALA A 29 -5.45 -3.25 -0.54
N ARG A 30 -5.13 -4.20 -1.42
CA ARG A 30 -4.72 -3.96 -2.80
C ARG A 30 -5.88 -4.32 -3.70
N ALA A 31 -6.37 -3.34 -4.45
CA ALA A 31 -7.38 -3.53 -5.49
C ALA A 31 -6.78 -3.30 -6.89
N SER A 32 -7.33 -3.96 -7.91
CA SER A 32 -7.08 -3.62 -9.32
C SER A 32 -7.97 -2.45 -9.76
N GLY A 33 -7.69 -1.92 -10.96
CA GLY A 33 -8.58 -0.97 -11.64
C GLY A 33 -9.95 -1.57 -11.96
N ASP A 34 -10.07 -2.89 -12.00
CA ASP A 34 -11.33 -3.63 -12.18
C ASP A 34 -12.19 -3.71 -10.91
N GLU A 35 -11.87 -2.90 -9.89
CA GLU A 35 -12.55 -2.83 -8.59
C GLU A 35 -12.47 -4.11 -7.73
N PHE A 36 -11.77 -5.15 -8.19
CA PHE A 36 -11.52 -6.36 -7.41
C PHE A 36 -10.40 -6.20 -6.40
N ILE A 37 -10.66 -6.64 -5.17
CA ILE A 37 -9.65 -6.72 -4.12
C ILE A 37 -8.89 -8.04 -4.28
N HIS A 38 -7.59 -7.95 -4.55
CA HIS A 38 -6.75 -9.13 -4.74
C HIS A 38 -6.07 -9.59 -3.46
N ASN A 39 -5.80 -8.67 -2.53
CA ASN A 39 -5.13 -9.00 -1.28
C ASN A 39 -5.49 -8.01 -0.18
N MET A 40 -5.57 -8.49 1.06
CA MET A 40 -5.93 -7.69 2.24
C MET A 40 -5.13 -8.12 3.47
N VAL A 41 -4.78 -7.15 4.30
CA VAL A 41 -4.09 -7.34 5.57
C VAL A 41 -4.84 -6.59 6.67
N LEU A 42 -5.28 -7.32 7.70
CA LEU A 42 -5.87 -6.73 8.90
C LEU A 42 -4.79 -6.09 9.77
N TYR A 43 -4.97 -4.85 10.19
CA TYR A 43 -4.03 -4.19 11.09
C TYR A 43 -4.15 -4.74 12.51
N GLN A 44 -3.04 -5.25 13.06
CA GLN A 44 -2.96 -5.80 14.41
C GLN A 44 -1.93 -5.04 15.29
N GLY A 45 -1.52 -3.84 14.88
CA GLY A 45 -0.50 -3.06 15.60
C GLY A 45 0.89 -3.18 14.96
N LYS A 46 1.95 -3.12 15.77
CA LYS A 46 3.34 -3.17 15.28
C LYS A 46 3.70 -4.54 14.68
N THR A 47 3.16 -5.61 15.26
CA THR A 47 3.40 -7.01 14.85
C THR A 47 2.42 -7.48 13.79
N THR A 48 1.85 -6.57 12.99
CA THR A 48 0.81 -6.92 12.00
C THR A 48 1.28 -8.04 11.07
N LEU A 49 2.49 -7.95 10.51
CA LEU A 49 2.99 -8.93 9.54
C LEU A 49 3.38 -10.26 10.19
N GLU A 50 3.96 -10.20 11.40
CA GLU A 50 4.26 -11.40 12.21
C GLU A 50 2.99 -12.16 12.58
N ALA A 51 1.93 -11.45 12.97
CA ALA A 51 0.64 -12.04 13.33
C ALA A 51 -0.06 -12.73 12.15
N HIS A 52 0.26 -12.33 10.91
CA HIS A 52 -0.22 -12.99 9.69
C HIS A 52 0.74 -14.09 9.20
N GLY A 53 1.84 -14.37 9.92
CA GLY A 53 2.80 -15.41 9.58
C GLY A 53 3.55 -15.16 8.27
N VAL A 54 3.64 -13.90 7.82
CA VAL A 54 4.27 -13.55 6.55
C VAL A 54 5.79 -13.44 6.75
N PRO A 55 6.61 -14.30 6.13
CA PRO A 55 8.06 -14.17 6.20
C PRO A 55 8.49 -12.92 5.43
N LEU A 56 9.20 -12.02 6.11
CA LEU A 56 9.79 -10.83 5.50
C LEU A 56 11.21 -11.13 5.04
N THR A 57 11.59 -10.65 3.86
CA THR A 57 12.99 -10.67 3.45
C THR A 57 13.80 -9.66 4.27
N PRO A 58 15.14 -9.81 4.38
CA PRO A 58 15.98 -8.85 5.10
C PRO A 58 15.83 -7.41 4.59
N GLU A 59 15.67 -7.24 3.27
CA GLU A 59 15.40 -5.94 2.64
C GLU A 59 14.06 -5.36 3.08
N GLN A 60 13.01 -6.19 3.16
CA GLN A 60 11.71 -5.75 3.64
C GLN A 60 11.75 -5.39 5.12
N GLN A 61 12.46 -6.17 5.94
CA GLN A 61 12.59 -5.91 7.37
C GLN A 61 13.32 -4.59 7.66
N ALA A 62 14.25 -4.17 6.79
CA ALA A 62 14.92 -2.88 6.88
C ALA A 62 14.00 -1.68 6.56
N MET A 63 12.89 -1.91 5.84
CA MET A 63 11.96 -0.83 5.49
C MET A 63 11.04 -0.45 6.67
N GLY A 64 10.50 0.77 6.63
CA GLY A 64 9.46 1.19 7.58
C GLY A 64 8.19 0.31 7.52
N ALA A 65 7.48 0.16 8.65
CA ALA A 65 6.32 -0.73 8.78
C ALA A 65 5.22 -0.53 7.73
N THR A 66 5.01 0.70 7.26
CA THR A 66 4.03 0.98 6.19
C THR A 66 4.50 0.48 4.83
N SER A 67 5.80 0.59 4.54
CA SER A 67 6.44 0.08 3.32
C SER A 67 6.40 -1.44 3.29
N GLN A 68 6.65 -2.10 4.44
CA GLN A 68 6.56 -3.55 4.59
C GLN A 68 5.18 -4.10 4.23
N ILE A 69 4.12 -3.40 4.65
CA ILE A 69 2.75 -3.80 4.30
C ILE A 69 2.55 -3.72 2.78
N VAL A 70 3.02 -2.65 2.13
CA VAL A 70 2.91 -2.52 0.67
C VAL A 70 3.75 -3.57 -0.05
N SER A 71 4.95 -3.91 0.44
CA SER A 71 5.78 -4.94 -0.19
C SER A 71 5.14 -6.33 -0.11
N VAL A 72 4.49 -6.65 1.01
CA VAL A 72 3.72 -7.90 1.16
C VAL A 72 2.48 -7.91 0.27
N LEU A 73 1.78 -6.79 0.17
CA LEU A 73 0.66 -6.67 -0.77
C LEU A 73 1.15 -6.78 -2.23
N ALA A 74 2.34 -6.28 -2.54
CA ALA A 74 2.93 -6.33 -3.88
C ALA A 74 3.57 -7.69 -4.22
N SER A 75 4.02 -8.49 -3.25
CA SER A 75 4.67 -9.78 -3.52
C SER A 75 3.75 -10.79 -4.21
N THR A 76 2.44 -10.66 -4.00
CA THR A 76 1.42 -11.45 -4.69
C THR A 76 1.13 -10.97 -6.12
N MET A 77 1.84 -9.95 -6.62
CA MET A 77 1.79 -9.48 -8.00
C MET A 77 2.84 -10.24 -8.82
N SER A 78 2.46 -11.38 -9.40
CA SER A 78 3.30 -12.03 -10.41
C SER A 78 2.73 -11.68 -11.77
N SER A 79 3.10 -10.51 -12.30
CA SER A 79 2.75 -10.15 -13.68
C SER A 79 4.03 -9.85 -14.47
N PRO A 80 4.18 -10.40 -15.68
CA PRO A 80 5.32 -10.10 -16.55
C PRO A 80 5.29 -8.66 -17.08
N THR A 81 4.17 -7.95 -16.94
CA THR A 81 4.00 -6.57 -17.41
C THR A 81 4.26 -5.56 -16.31
N THR A 82 4.87 -4.43 -16.68
CA THR A 82 5.06 -3.27 -15.80
C THR A 82 3.73 -2.83 -15.17
N THR A 83 3.57 -3.03 -13.87
CA THR A 83 2.34 -2.67 -13.16
C THR A 83 2.45 -1.29 -12.53
N ALA A 84 1.36 -0.50 -12.53
CA ALA A 84 1.32 0.82 -11.93
C ALA A 84 0.61 0.80 -10.56
N ILE A 85 1.33 1.10 -9.49
CA ILE A 85 0.80 1.14 -8.12
C ILE A 85 0.46 2.59 -7.76
N SER A 86 -0.76 2.81 -7.29
CA SER A 86 -1.22 4.11 -6.80
C SER A 86 -1.57 4.03 -5.32
N ALA A 87 -0.91 4.83 -4.49
CA ALA A 87 -1.10 4.79 -3.05
C ALA A 87 -1.22 6.18 -2.43
N ASP A 88 -1.87 6.24 -1.26
CA ASP A 88 -2.00 7.46 -0.46
C ASP A 88 -0.65 7.86 0.16
N ASN A 89 -0.56 9.12 0.58
CA ASN A 89 0.62 9.73 1.17
C ASN A 89 1.16 9.04 2.41
N PHE A 90 0.31 8.26 3.08
CA PHE A 90 0.67 7.52 4.28
C PHE A 90 1.74 6.47 3.97
N PHE A 91 1.69 5.87 2.78
CA PHE A 91 2.58 4.79 2.36
C PHE A 91 3.83 5.26 1.65
N THR A 92 3.83 6.48 1.11
CA THR A 92 4.95 6.97 0.32
C THR A 92 6.20 7.10 1.17
N SER A 93 7.25 6.39 0.77
CA SER A 93 8.61 6.41 1.34
C SER A 93 9.64 6.14 0.24
N LEU A 94 10.87 6.63 0.39
CA LEU A 94 11.93 6.46 -0.61
C LEU A 94 12.35 4.99 -0.78
N GLU A 95 12.42 4.25 0.34
CA GLU A 95 12.76 2.83 0.35
C GLU A 95 11.74 2.00 -0.44
N LEU A 96 10.45 2.28 -0.27
CA LEU A 96 9.38 1.62 -1.02
C LEU A 96 9.51 1.89 -2.52
N LEU A 97 9.85 3.12 -2.91
CA LEU A 97 10.02 3.47 -4.33
C LEU A 97 11.17 2.71 -4.99
N ARG A 98 12.28 2.52 -4.26
CA ARG A 98 13.42 1.72 -4.74
C ARG A 98 13.04 0.26 -4.89
N TYR A 99 12.42 -0.31 -3.86
CA TYR A 99 11.95 -1.69 -3.87
C TYR A 99 10.99 -1.97 -5.04
N LEU A 100 10.00 -1.08 -5.26
CA LEU A 100 9.06 -1.24 -6.37
C LEU A 100 9.71 -1.04 -7.74
N ARG A 101 10.72 -0.18 -7.86
CA ARG A 101 11.48 -0.01 -9.10
C ARG A 101 12.19 -1.31 -9.47
N ASP A 102 12.81 -1.98 -8.50
CA ASP A 102 13.52 -3.23 -8.73
C ASP A 102 12.56 -4.38 -9.13
N LEU A 103 11.31 -4.30 -8.69
CA LEU A 103 10.20 -5.16 -9.13
C LEU A 103 9.55 -4.73 -10.45
N ASN A 104 10.14 -3.80 -11.20
CA ASN A 104 9.60 -3.25 -12.44
C ASN A 104 8.17 -2.67 -12.30
N CYS A 105 7.86 -2.11 -11.13
CA CYS A 105 6.58 -1.48 -10.82
C CYS A 105 6.72 0.05 -10.86
N ARG A 106 5.79 0.71 -11.56
CA ARG A 106 5.66 2.17 -11.53
C ARG A 106 4.88 2.57 -10.28
N TYR A 107 5.30 3.61 -9.56
CA TYR A 107 4.58 4.10 -8.38
C TYR A 107 4.09 5.53 -8.57
N THR A 108 2.86 5.80 -8.16
CA THR A 108 2.26 7.14 -8.13
C THR A 108 1.64 7.40 -6.76
N GLY A 109 1.98 8.52 -6.13
CA GLY A 109 1.47 8.88 -4.81
C GLY A 109 1.94 10.26 -4.39
N LYS A 110 1.29 10.84 -3.36
CA LYS A 110 1.67 12.15 -2.82
C LYS A 110 2.68 11.95 -1.69
N ALA A 111 3.82 12.62 -1.71
CA ALA A 111 4.70 12.64 -0.53
C ALA A 111 4.14 13.60 0.54
N ARG A 112 4.35 13.29 1.83
CA ARG A 112 4.09 14.25 2.91
C ARG A 112 5.22 15.27 2.98
N ASP A 113 4.88 16.53 3.22
CA ASP A 113 5.86 17.63 3.27
C ASP A 113 6.96 17.44 4.32
N ASN A 114 6.66 16.70 5.40
CA ASN A 114 7.59 16.38 6.47
C ASN A 114 8.49 15.15 6.21
N ARG A 115 8.36 14.50 5.04
CA ARG A 115 9.16 13.33 4.63
C ARG A 115 10.11 13.63 3.45
N ARG A 116 10.70 14.84 3.42
CA ARG A 116 11.70 15.19 2.38
C ARG A 116 12.94 14.31 2.55
N PRO A 117 13.49 13.82 1.43
CA PRO A 117 14.34 14.69 0.64
C PRO A 117 13.81 14.83 -0.80
N CYS A 118 13.74 16.08 -1.25
CA CYS A 118 13.80 16.59 -2.62
C CYS A 118 13.52 15.63 -3.80
N VAL A 119 12.58 16.07 -4.67
CA VAL A 119 12.34 15.67 -6.08
C VAL A 119 12.16 14.17 -6.35
N VAL A 120 10.89 13.73 -6.43
CA VAL A 120 10.54 12.61 -7.31
C VAL A 120 10.44 13.18 -8.73
N SER A 121 11.59 13.52 -9.32
CA SER A 121 11.71 13.74 -10.76
C SER A 121 11.69 12.38 -11.45
N HIS A 122 10.48 11.90 -11.78
CA HIS A 122 10.14 11.22 -13.03
C HIS A 122 8.65 10.89 -12.99
N PHE A 123 7.83 11.92 -13.19
CA PHE A 123 6.49 11.76 -13.73
C PHE A 123 6.67 11.37 -15.20
N VAL A 124 6.58 10.09 -15.55
CA VAL A 124 6.39 9.70 -16.96
C VAL A 124 4.92 9.93 -17.27
N GLY A 125 4.56 11.19 -17.41
CA GLY A 125 3.46 11.61 -18.29
C GLY A 125 3.97 11.54 -19.73
N GLY A 126 4.24 10.33 -20.21
CA GLY A 126 4.55 10.09 -21.61
C GLY A 126 3.24 9.83 -22.35
N ARG A 127 2.91 10.65 -23.34
CA ARG A 127 1.88 10.32 -24.34
C ARG A 127 2.23 8.95 -24.92
N GLU A 128 1.36 7.97 -24.74
CA GLU A 128 1.49 6.66 -25.39
C GLU A 128 1.27 6.84 -26.89
N GLY A 129 2.36 6.73 -27.65
CA GLY A 129 2.30 6.20 -29.00
C GLY A 129 2.34 4.68 -28.89
N GLY A 130 1.20 4.04 -29.11
CA GLY A 130 1.06 2.65 -29.57
C GLY A 130 1.49 1.53 -28.62
N GLY A 131 0.50 0.86 -28.02
CA GLY A 131 0.60 -0.56 -27.64
C GLY A 131 0.52 -0.85 -26.14
N ALA A 132 -0.66 -1.32 -25.71
CA ALA A 132 -0.96 -1.95 -24.42
C ALA A 132 -1.01 -1.05 -23.17
N LEU A 133 -2.02 -0.19 -23.17
CA LEU A 133 -2.73 0.27 -21.98
C LEU A 133 -3.18 -0.95 -21.15
N LEU A 134 -2.47 -1.25 -20.07
CA LEU A 134 -3.10 -1.83 -18.88
C LEU A 134 -2.69 -0.94 -17.70
N LEU A 135 -3.40 0.18 -17.57
CA LEU A 135 -3.48 0.92 -16.32
C LEU A 135 -4.18 0.00 -15.30
N CYS A 136 -3.48 -1.01 -14.80
CA CYS A 136 -3.85 -1.66 -13.56
C CYS A 136 -3.58 -0.61 -12.49
N LEU A 137 -4.55 0.29 -12.27
CA LEU A 137 -4.57 1.24 -11.17
C LEU A 137 -4.63 0.39 -9.89
N CYS A 138 -3.47 -0.02 -9.39
CA CYS A 138 -3.40 -0.72 -8.12
C CYS A 138 -3.74 0.28 -7.03
N TYR A 139 -5.03 0.44 -6.75
CA TYR A 139 -5.55 1.35 -5.74
C TYR A 139 -5.33 0.67 -4.39
N VAL A 140 -4.37 1.18 -3.60
CA VAL A 140 -4.30 0.79 -2.19
C VAL A 140 -5.45 1.51 -1.47
N ILE A 141 -6.65 0.93 -1.57
CA ILE A 141 -7.85 1.47 -0.92
C ILE A 141 -7.69 1.23 0.58
N MET A 142 -7.27 2.27 1.28
CA MET A 142 -7.39 2.33 2.72
C MET A 142 -8.78 2.81 3.10
N PHE A 143 -9.71 1.87 3.24
CA PHE A 143 -10.92 2.16 4.00
C PHE A 143 -10.56 2.51 5.44
#